data_AF-A0AAW4KR18-F1
#
_entry.id   AF-A0AAW4KR18-F1
#
_cell.length_a   1.000
_cell.length_b   1.000
_cell.length_c   1.000
_cell.angle_alpha   90.00
_cell.angle_beta   90.00
_cell.angle_gamma   90.00
#
_symmetry.space_group_name_H-M   'P 1'
#
loop_
_entity.id
_entity.type
_entity.pdbx_description
1 polymer ?
#
loop_
_entity_poly.entity_id
_entity_poly.type
_entity_poly.pdbx_seq_one_letter_code
_entity_poly.pdbx_strand_id
1 'polypeptide(L)'
;GLMEFVEMFKAPMKVLHPLLTATQEGNYNSTEGLGAIPFTGILLAHSNESEWHTFRNNKNNEAFIDRIYIVKVPYCLRVSDEIKIYDKLLFNSSL
;
A
#
# COMPACT_ATOMS: atom_id res chain seq x y z
N GLY A 1 -2.63 -3.75 -14.09
CA GLY A 1 -3.48 -2.72 -13.46
C GLY A 1 -2.82 -2.16 -12.21
N LEU A 2 -3.45 -1.20 -11.54
CA LEU A 2 -3.02 -0.68 -10.24
C LEU A 2 -4.15 -0.93 -9.23
N MET A 3 -3.81 -1.46 -8.06
CA MET A 3 -4.75 -1.69 -6.96
C MET A 3 -4.24 -0.94 -5.73
N GLU A 4 -5.12 -0.15 -5.13
CA GLU A 4 -4.81 0.63 -3.92
C GLU A 4 -5.47 0.01 -2.68
N PHE A 5 -4.70 -0.10 -1.60
CA PHE A 5 -5.16 -0.49 -0.28
C PHE A 5 -5.04 0.67 0.71
N VAL A 6 -6.17 0.99 1.34
CA VAL A 6 -6.25 1.89 2.49
C VAL A 6 -5.96 1.07 3.75
N GLU A 7 -4.97 1.49 4.55
CA GLU A 7 -4.66 0.88 5.86
C GLU A 7 -4.42 -0.65 5.81
N MET A 8 -3.69 -1.11 4.78
CA MET A 8 -3.43 -2.53 4.50
C MET A 8 -2.98 -3.33 5.74
N PHE A 9 -2.17 -2.74 6.62
CA PHE A 9 -1.62 -3.44 7.78
C PHE A 9 -2.63 -3.78 8.88
N LYS A 10 -3.85 -3.22 8.84
CA LYS A 10 -4.95 -3.61 9.72
C LYS A 10 -5.67 -4.87 9.24
N ALA A 11 -5.50 -5.25 7.98
CA ALA A 11 -6.18 -6.41 7.42
C ALA A 11 -5.65 -7.71 8.06
N PRO A 12 -6.52 -8.70 8.30
CA PRO A 12 -6.09 -9.98 8.84
C PRO A 12 -5.16 -10.71 7.85
N MET A 13 -4.19 -11.48 8.34
CA MET A 13 -3.18 -12.12 7.49
C MET A 13 -3.77 -13.03 6.40
N LYS A 14 -4.93 -13.65 6.65
CA LYS A 14 -5.66 -14.45 5.66
C LYS A 14 -6.06 -13.65 4.40
N VAL A 15 -6.21 -12.33 4.50
CA VAL A 15 -6.50 -11.43 3.37
C VAL A 15 -5.21 -11.01 2.68
N LEU A 16 -4.12 -10.85 3.44
CA LEU A 16 -2.85 -10.42 2.88
C LEU A 16 -2.14 -11.56 2.13
N HIS A 17 -2.20 -12.79 2.61
CA HIS A 17 -1.43 -13.92 2.03
C HIS A 17 -1.72 -14.14 0.54
N PRO A 18 -2.98 -14.12 0.06
CA PRO A 18 -3.29 -14.16 -1.37
C PRO A 18 -2.59 -13.07 -2.20
N LEU A 19 -2.30 -11.90 -1.62
CA LEU A 19 -1.61 -10.81 -2.31
C LEU A 19 -0.12 -11.11 -2.54
N LEU A 20 0.53 -11.86 -1.65
CA LEU A 20 1.90 -12.33 -1.88
C LEU A 20 1.93 -13.31 -3.04
N THR A 21 1.00 -14.26 -3.06
CA THR A 21 0.89 -15.21 -4.16
C THR A 21 0.58 -14.50 -5.46
N ALA A 22 -0.32 -13.50 -5.45
CA ALA A 22 -0.62 -12.70 -6.63
C ALA A 22 0.60 -11.96 -7.18
N THR A 23 1.39 -11.32 -6.31
CA THR A 23 2.59 -10.55 -6.72
C THR A 23 3.77 -11.44 -7.09
N GLN A 24 3.83 -12.69 -6.63
CA GLN A 24 4.91 -13.62 -6.93
C GLN A 24 4.61 -14.54 -8.12
N GLU A 25 3.44 -15.16 -8.14
CA GLU A 25 3.06 -16.18 -9.13
C GLU A 25 2.23 -15.60 -10.29
N GLY A 26 1.86 -14.32 -10.20
CA GLY A 26 0.97 -13.67 -11.17
C GLY A 26 -0.46 -14.22 -11.13
N ASN A 27 -0.85 -14.83 -10.01
CA ASN A 27 -2.17 -15.45 -9.82
C ASN A 27 -2.70 -15.16 -8.41
N TYR A 28 -3.87 -14.53 -8.33
CA TYR A 28 -4.58 -14.32 -7.09
C TYR A 28 -5.46 -15.53 -6.77
N ASN A 29 -5.12 -16.23 -5.69
CA ASN A 29 -5.89 -17.37 -5.20
C ASN A 29 -6.96 -16.88 -4.22
N SER A 30 -8.21 -16.85 -4.69
CA SER A 30 -9.34 -16.42 -3.85
C SER A 30 -9.58 -17.43 -2.73
N THR A 31 -10.10 -16.93 -1.60
CA THR A 31 -10.80 -17.77 -0.64
C THR A 31 -12.14 -18.19 -1.25
N GLU A 32 -12.56 -19.45 -1.03
CA GLU A 32 -13.89 -20.00 -1.40
C GLU A 32 -14.09 -20.49 -2.85
N GLY A 33 -13.38 -21.55 -3.27
CA GLY A 33 -13.77 -22.41 -4.41
C GLY A 33 -13.70 -21.77 -5.81
N LEU A 34 -13.36 -20.49 -5.88
CA LEU A 34 -13.03 -19.79 -7.13
C LEU A 34 -11.61 -20.17 -7.57
N GLY A 35 -11.45 -20.41 -8.88
CA GLY A 35 -10.15 -20.69 -9.48
C GLY A 35 -9.19 -19.49 -9.37
N ALA A 36 -7.91 -19.74 -9.56
CA ALA A 36 -6.88 -18.71 -9.58
C ALA A 36 -7.21 -17.64 -10.62
N ILE A 37 -7.17 -16.37 -10.21
CA ILE A 37 -7.43 -15.22 -11.07
C ILE A 37 -6.09 -14.65 -11.54
N PRO A 38 -5.81 -14.57 -12.85
CA PRO A 38 -4.57 -13.97 -13.34
C PRO A 38 -4.40 -12.54 -12.82
N PHE A 39 -3.26 -12.26 -12.24
CA PHE A 39 -2.89 -10.98 -11.68
C PHE A 39 -1.65 -10.43 -12.38
N THR A 40 -1.77 -9.22 -12.94
CA THR A 40 -0.62 -8.47 -13.44
C THR A 40 -0.85 -7.01 -13.08
N GLY A 41 -0.09 -6.51 -12.11
CA GLY A 41 -0.27 -5.16 -11.64
C GLY A 41 0.62 -4.78 -10.47
N ILE A 42 0.43 -3.53 -10.04
CA ILE A 42 1.11 -2.96 -8.87
C ILE A 42 0.11 -2.88 -7.73
N LEU A 43 0.52 -3.35 -6.56
CA LEU A 43 -0.18 -3.11 -5.30
C LEU A 43 0.44 -1.88 -4.66
N LEU A 44 -0.39 -0.85 -4.45
CA LEU A 44 -0.03 0.34 -3.69
C LEU A 44 -0.78 0.31 -2.37
N ALA A 45 -0.10 0.58 -1.28
CA ALA A 45 -0.73 0.70 0.02
C ALA A 45 -0.24 1.97 0.72
N HIS A 46 -1.16 2.66 1.37
CA HIS A 46 -0.83 3.76 2.26
C HIS A 46 -1.22 3.39 3.69
N SER A 47 -0.37 3.77 4.64
CA SER A 47 -0.56 3.52 6.06
C SER A 47 0.26 4.53 6.85
N ASN A 48 0.00 4.62 8.15
CA ASN A 48 0.76 5.47 9.05
C ASN A 48 2.00 4.76 9.60
N GLU A 49 2.93 5.54 10.15
CA GLU A 49 4.20 5.03 10.66
C GLU A 49 4.01 4.09 11.86
N SER A 50 3.03 4.34 12.73
CA SER A 50 2.73 3.47 13.89
C SER A 50 2.27 2.06 13.49
N GLU A 51 1.42 1.96 12.46
CA GLU A 51 0.95 0.69 11.91
C GLU A 51 2.10 -0.07 11.26
N TRP A 52 2.94 0.63 10.48
CA TRP A 52 4.14 0.04 9.89
C TRP A 52 5.08 -0.53 10.95
N HIS A 53 5.34 0.21 12.05
CA HIS A 53 6.19 -0.28 13.13
C HIS A 53 5.62 -1.54 13.79
N THR A 54 4.32 -1.53 14.09
CA THR A 54 3.63 -2.70 14.66
C THR A 54 3.72 -3.90 13.72
N PHE A 55 3.48 -3.68 12.43
CA PHE A 55 3.50 -4.71 11.40
C PHE A 55 4.91 -5.29 11.22
N ARG A 56 5.94 -4.44 11.15
CA ARG A 56 7.34 -4.83 10.98
C ARG A 56 7.90 -5.63 12.16
N ASN A 57 7.46 -5.32 13.38
CA ASN A 57 7.96 -5.97 14.59
C ASN A 57 7.40 -7.39 14.78
N ASN A 58 6.39 -7.79 14.01
CA ASN A 58 5.83 -9.13 14.06
C ASN A 58 6.58 -10.08 13.11
N LYS A 59 7.27 -11.10 13.66
CA LYS A 59 8.03 -12.10 12.88
C LYS A 59 7.18 -12.89 11.89
N ASN A 60 5.88 -13.06 12.15
CA ASN A 60 5.00 -13.75 11.21
C ASN A 60 4.82 -13.00 9.88
N ASN A 61 5.20 -11.72 9.84
CA ASN A 61 5.07 -10.85 8.67
C ASN A 61 6.36 -10.74 7.84
N GLU A 62 7.43 -11.47 8.20
CA GLU A 62 8.74 -11.39 7.53
C GLU A 62 8.63 -11.57 6.00
N ALA A 63 7.85 -12.56 5.56
CA ALA A 63 7.60 -12.81 4.14
C ALA A 63 6.92 -11.64 3.38
N PHE A 64 6.16 -10.79 4.07
CA PHE A 64 5.63 -9.55 3.50
C PHE A 64 6.68 -8.46 3.44
N ILE A 65 7.43 -8.30 4.52
CA ILE A 65 8.44 -7.26 4.66
C ILE A 65 9.49 -7.38 3.55
N ASP A 66 9.89 -8.60 3.21
CA ASP A 66 10.85 -8.87 2.12
C ASP A 66 10.34 -8.51 0.72
N ARG A 67 9.01 -8.39 0.55
CA ARG A 67 8.36 -8.11 -0.75
C ARG A 67 7.77 -6.71 -0.85
N ILE A 68 7.93 -5.86 0.18
CA ILE A 68 7.40 -4.50 0.20
C ILE A 68 8.53 -3.49 -0.06
N TYR A 69 8.28 -2.54 -0.96
CA TYR A 69 9.11 -1.34 -1.11
C TYR A 69 8.47 -0.15 -0.40
N ILE A 70 9.18 0.45 0.55
CA ILE A 70 8.67 1.54 1.37
C ILE A 70 9.07 2.88 0.75
N VAL A 71 8.08 3.68 0.40
CA VAL A 71 8.27 5.08 0.00
C VAL A 71 7.92 5.97 1.20
N LYS A 72 8.91 6.64 1.77
CA LYS A 72 8.68 7.62 2.85
C LYS A 72 8.30 8.96 2.25
N VAL A 73 7.12 9.47 2.62
CA VAL A 73 6.67 10.82 2.25
C VAL A 73 6.87 11.72 3.48
N PRO A 74 7.88 12.62 3.47
CA PRO A 74 8.14 13.48 4.62
C PRO A 74 7.06 14.55 4.79
N TYR A 75 6.88 14.99 6.03
CA TYR A 75 6.00 16.13 6.33
C TYR A 75 6.52 17.41 5.67
N CYS A 76 5.59 18.25 5.21
CA CYS A 76 5.90 19.58 4.71
C CYS A 76 6.19 20.51 5.90
N LEU A 77 7.47 20.63 6.28
CA LEU A 77 7.88 21.46 7.43
C LEU A 77 8.32 22.88 7.03
N ARG A 78 8.42 23.18 5.74
CA ARG A 78 8.86 24.49 5.22
C ARG A 78 7.67 25.24 4.63
N VAL A 79 7.46 26.47 5.10
CA VAL A 79 6.41 27.36 4.58
C VAL A 79 6.52 27.55 3.07
N SER A 80 7.74 27.63 2.53
CA SER A 80 7.96 27.78 1.08
C SER A 80 7.53 26.56 0.25
N ASP A 81 7.50 25.36 0.82
CA ASP A 81 6.94 24.19 0.16
C ASP A 81 5.42 24.11 0.32
N GLU A 82 4.91 24.55 1.47
CA GLU A 82 3.47 24.63 1.74
C GLU A 82 2.78 25.61 0.79
N ILE A 83 3.39 26.77 0.52
CA ILE A 83 2.92 27.74 -0.47
C ILE A 83 2.70 27.08 -1.84
N LYS A 84 3.62 26.22 -2.30
CA LYS A 84 3.47 25.52 -3.60
C LYS A 84 2.27 24.58 -3.61
N ILE A 85 1.93 23.98 -2.47
CA ILE A 85 0.73 23.14 -2.34
C ILE A 85 -0.51 24.01 -2.48
N TYR A 86 -0.56 25.16 -1.80
CA TYR A 86 -1.67 26.10 -1.92
C TYR A 86 -1.81 26.67 -3.33
N ASP A 87 -0.71 27.06 -3.97
CA ASP A 87 -0.71 27.54 -5.36
C ASP A 87 -1.29 26.48 -6.31
N LYS A 88 -0.89 25.21 -6.14
CA LYS A 88 -1.46 24.09 -6.91
C LYS A 88 -2.97 23.94 -6.65
N LEU A 89 -3.42 24.06 -5.41
CA LEU A 89 -4.85 23.95 -5.07
C LEU A 89 -5.66 25.09 -5.69
N LEU A 90 -5.17 26.33 -5.59
CA LEU A 90 -5.82 27.51 -6.17
C LEU A 90 -5.90 27.46 -7.70
N PHE A 91 -4.84 26.97 -8.35
CA PHE A 91 -4.84 26.78 -9.80
C PHE A 91 -5.91 25.77 -10.25
N ASN A 92 -6.02 24.65 -9.53
CA ASN A 92 -6.99 23.59 -9.88
C ASN A 92 -8.41 23.88 -9.38
N SER A 93 -8.61 24.83 -8.45
CA SER A 93 -9.94 25.20 -7.94
C SER A 93 -10.73 26.14 -8.86
N SER A 94 -10.14 26.57 -9.97
CA SER A 94 -10.74 27.53 -10.91
C SER A 94 -11.50 26.86 -12.08
N LEU A 95 -11.92 25.59 -11.91
CA LEU A 95 -12.69 24.79 -12.88
C LEU A 95 -14.03 24.35 -12.27
#